data_AF-A0A258CRP2-F1
#
_entry.id   AF-A0A258CRP2-F1
#
_cell.length_a   1.000
_cell.length_b   1.000
_cell.length_c   1.000
_cell.angle_alpha   90.00
_cell.angle_beta   90.00
_cell.angle_gamma   90.00
#
_symmetry.space_group_name_H-M   'P 1'
#
loop_
_entity.id
_entity.type
_entity.pdbx_description
1 polymer ?
#
loop_
_entity_poly.entity_id
_entity_poly.type
_entity_poly.pdbx_seq_one_letter_code
_entity_poly.pdbx_strand_id
1 'polypeptide(L)' 'MAAHYLDFERPIADLESKIEELSRLSETAGPGAFDTEIQALRDRAQELRKEAYGNLDAWQKTMVARHPQRPHL' A
#
# COMPACT_ATOMS: atom_id res chain seq x y z
N MET A 1 -11.77 6.49 -3.21
CA MET A 1 -11.53 7.22 -1.94
C MET A 1 -10.05 7.55 -1.91
N ALA A 2 -9.68 8.82 -1.78
CA ALA A 2 -8.27 9.20 -1.73
C ALA A 2 -7.66 8.61 -0.45
N ALA A 3 -6.83 7.58 -0.59
CA ALA A 3 -6.03 7.07 0.51
C ALA A 3 -5.10 8.21 0.93
N HIS A 4 -5.33 8.75 2.13
CA HIS A 4 -4.40 9.72 2.71
C HIS A 4 -3.23 8.95 3.29
N TYR A 5 -2.15 8.84 2.53
CA TYR A 5 -0.93 8.20 3.01
C TYR A 5 -0.17 9.15 3.94
N LEU A 6 0.28 8.61 5.07
CA LEU A 6 1.24 9.29 5.93
C LEU A 6 2.64 9.23 5.32
N ASP A 7 3.54 10.12 5.73
CA ASP A 7 4.89 10.22 5.15
C ASP A 7 5.69 8.91 5.20
N PHE A 8 5.47 8.09 6.24
CA PHE A 8 6.12 6.79 6.42
C PHE A 8 5.47 5.67 5.59
N GLU A 9 4.28 5.91 5.03
CA GLU A 9 3.57 4.98 4.15
C GLU A 9 3.87 5.21 2.67
N ARG A 10 4.61 6.27 2.32
CA ARG A 10 5.07 6.53 0.94
C ARG A 10 5.60 5.30 0.20
N PRO A 11 6.54 4.50 0.76
CA PRO A 11 7.04 3.32 0.05
C PRO A 11 5.96 2.25 -0.21
N ILE A 12 4.90 2.20 0.61
CA ILE A 12 3.76 1.32 0.40
C ILE A 12 2.87 1.87 -0.72
N ALA A 13 2.60 3.18 -0.70
CA ALA A 13 1.81 3.86 -1.72
C ALA A 13 2.44 3.71 -3.12
N ASP A 14 3.77 3.81 -3.23
CA ASP A 14 4.49 3.63 -4.48
C ASP A 14 4.31 2.20 -5.03
N LEU A 15 4.39 1.18 -4.17
CA LEU A 15 4.16 -0.21 -4.55
C LEU A 15 2.70 -0.45 -4.96
N GLU A 16 1.74 0.11 -4.24
CA GLU A 16 0.32 0.00 -4.59
C GLU A 16 0.00 0.67 -5.93
N SER A 17 0.58 1.85 -6.20
CA SER A 17 0.46 2.50 -7.51
C SER A 17 1.03 1.62 -8.63
N LYS A 18 2.19 1.01 -8.40
CA LYS A 18 2.83 0.12 -9.37
C LYS A 18 2.02 -1.16 -9.61
N ILE A 19 1.41 -1.72 -8.56
CA ILE A 19 0.48 -2.86 -8.65
C ILE A 19 -0.73 -2.46 -9.49
N GLU A 20 -1.29 -1.27 -9.27
CA GLU A 20 -2.46 -0.78 -10.01
C GLU A 20 -2.14 -0.56 -11.50
N GLU A 21 -0.99 0.00 -11.81
CA GLU A 21 -0.49 0.13 -13.19
C GLU A 21 -0.29 -1.23 -13.86
N LEU A 22 0.39 -2.17 -13.20
CA LEU A 22 0.59 -3.53 -13.73
C LEU A 22 -0.73 -4.28 -13.90
N SER A 23 -1.67 -4.10 -12.97
CA SER A 23 -3.01 -4.69 -13.06
C SER A 23 -3.77 -4.15 -14.28
N ARG A 24 -3.70 -2.85 -14.56
CA ARG A 24 -4.28 -2.26 -15.77
C ARG A 24 -3.61 -2.77 -17.05
N LEU A 25 -2.30 -2.93 -17.04
CA LEU A 25 -1.57 -3.49 -18.19
C LEU A 25 -1.94 -4.97 -18.42
N SER A 26 -2.09 -5.75 -17.35
CA SER A 26 -2.53 -7.16 -17.39
C SER A 26 -3.88 -7.32 -18.11
N GLU A 27 -4.85 -6.44 -17.82
CA GLU A 27 -6.17 -6.44 -18.49
C GLU A 27 -6.07 -6.33 -20.02
N THR A 28 -5.04 -5.64 -20.53
CA THR A 28 -4.83 -5.46 -21.97
C THR A 28 -3.90 -6.50 -22.60
N ALA A 29 -2.99 -7.11 -21.82
CA ALA A 29 -2.00 -8.07 -22.29
C ALA A 29 -2.56 -9.50 -22.40
N GLY A 30 -3.64 -9.80 -21.69
CA GLY A 30 -4.36 -11.07 -21.75
C GLY A 30 -4.43 -11.80 -20.42
N PRO A 31 -5.25 -12.86 -20.32
CA PRO A 31 -5.49 -13.57 -19.06
C PRO A 31 -4.18 -14.10 -18.44
N GLY A 32 -3.91 -13.74 -17.19
CA GLY A 32 -2.75 -14.20 -16.44
C GLY A 32 -1.44 -13.46 -16.74
N ALA A 33 -1.46 -12.41 -17.57
CA ALA A 33 -0.29 -11.60 -17.82
C ALA A 33 0.12 -10.86 -16.55
N PHE A 34 1.39 -10.98 -16.15
CA PHE A 34 1.96 -10.32 -14.97
C PHE A 34 1.40 -10.73 -13.60
N ASP A 35 0.53 -11.75 -13.51
CA ASP A 35 -0.06 -12.21 -12.24
C ASP A 35 1.01 -12.54 -11.18
N THR A 36 2.08 -13.24 -11.58
CA THR A 36 3.20 -13.59 -10.69
C THR A 36 3.93 -12.34 -10.18
N GLU A 37 4.11 -11.33 -11.03
CA GLU A 37 4.80 -10.09 -10.66
C GLU A 37 3.90 -9.22 -9.77
N ILE A 38 2.62 -9.13 -10.09
CA ILE A 38 1.60 -8.47 -9.26
C ILE A 38 1.55 -9.13 -7.88
N GLN A 39 1.56 -10.47 -7.81
CA GLN A 39 1.55 -11.18 -6.54
C GLN A 39 2.82 -10.91 -5.73
N ALA A 40 4.00 -10.95 -6.35
CA ALA A 40 5.25 -10.63 -5.68
C ALA A 40 5.27 -9.19 -5.12
N LEU A 41 4.76 -8.22 -5.88
CA LEU A 41 4.64 -6.83 -5.42
C LEU A 41 3.63 -6.70 -4.26
N ARG A 42 2.50 -7.42 -4.32
CA ARG A 42 1.51 -7.44 -3.23
C ARG A 42 2.10 -8.01 -1.95
N ASP A 43 2.85 -9.10 -2.04
CA ASP A 43 3.51 -9.73 -0.90
C ASP A 43 4.54 -8.77 -0.28
N ARG A 44 5.32 -8.08 -1.13
CA ARG A 44 6.28 -7.07 -0.66
C ARG A 44 5.62 -5.87 0.00
N ALA A 45 4.50 -5.39 -0.56
CA ALA A 45 3.72 -4.30 0.02
C ALA A 45 3.15 -4.69 1.40
N GLN A 46 2.68 -5.93 1.55
CA GLN A 46 2.20 -6.47 2.82
C GLN A 46 3.31 -6.56 3.87
N GLU A 47 4.49 -7.04 3.48
CA GLU A 47 5.64 -7.11 4.37
C GLU A 47 6.08 -5.72 4.84
N LEU A 48 6.24 -4.77 3.92
CA LEU A 48 6.56 -3.38 4.26
C LEU A 48 5.51 -2.73 5.13
N ARG A 49 4.23 -3.03 4.91
CA ARG A 49 3.16 -2.56 5.79
C ARG A 49 3.31 -3.11 7.20
N LYS A 50 3.59 -4.40 7.37
CA LYS A 50 3.84 -4.98 8.69
C LYS A 50 5.06 -4.36 9.37
N GLU A 51 6.15 -4.16 8.64
CA GLU A 51 7.35 -3.53 9.16
C GLU A 51 7.12 -2.07 9.57
N ALA A 52 6.48 -1.27 8.71
CA ALA A 52 6.20 0.14 8.95
C ALA A 52 5.30 0.32 10.18
N TYR A 53 4.20 -0.43 10.25
CA TYR A 53 3.26 -0.36 11.37
C TYR A 53 3.79 -1.04 12.65
N GLY A 54 4.70 -2.02 12.51
CA GLY A 54 5.35 -2.68 13.64
C GLY A 54 6.39 -1.81 14.34
N ASN A 55 7.05 -0.91 13.61
CA ASN A 55 8.13 -0.07 14.11
C ASN A 55 7.76 1.42 14.24
N LEU A 56 6.48 1.73 14.44
CA LEU A 56 6.04 3.12 14.55
C LEU A 56 6.64 3.84 15.77
N ASP A 57 7.20 5.01 15.52
CA ASP A 57 7.59 5.98 16.54
C ASP A 57 6.34 6.58 17.25
N ALA A 58 6.53 7.12 18.45
CA ALA A 58 5.49 7.81 19.22
C ALA A 58 4.74 8.90 18.42
N TRP A 59 5.45 9.68 17.61
CA TRP A 59 4.85 10.70 16.76
C TRP A 59 4.06 10.08 15.62
N GLN A 60 4.61 9.08 14.92
CA GLN A 60 3.90 8.34 13.87
C GLN A 60 2.61 7.70 14.38
N LYS A 61 2.61 7.11 15.59
CA LYS A 61 1.38 6.61 16.24
C LYS A 61 0.35 7.71 16.46
N THR A 62 0.80 8.90 16.83
CA THR A 62 -0.09 10.07 16.99
C THR A 62 -0.69 10.51 15.66
N MET A 63 0.09 10.48 14.57
CA MET A 63 -0.39 10.77 13.21
C MET A 63 -1.47 9.78 12.78
N VAL A 64 -1.28 8.48 13.02
CA VAL A 64 -2.30 7.44 12.75
C VAL A 64 -3.57 7.67 13.57
N ALA A 65 -3.43 7.99 14.86
CA ALA A 65 -4.57 8.21 15.74
C ALA A 65 -5.43 9.42 15.34
N ARG A 66 -4.80 10.42 14.71
CA ARG A 66 -5.42 11.66 14.20
C ARG A 66 -5.81 11.58 12.73
N HIS A 67 -5.72 10.40 12.11
CA HIS A 67 -5.98 10.24 10.69
C HIS A 67 -7.44 10.65 10.35
N PRO A 68 -7.68 11.51 9.32
CA PRO A 68 -9.02 12.00 9.00
C PRO A 68 -10.05 10.91 8.65
N GLN A 69 -9.58 9.78 8.13
CA GLN A 69 -10.42 8.63 7.76
C GLN A 69 -10.42 7.54 8.83
N ARG A 70 -9.93 7.81 10.04
CA ARG A 70 -9.99 6.84 11.13
C ARG A 70 -11.47 6.52 11.43
N PRO A 71 -11.90 5.24 11.40
CA PRO A 71 -13.26 4.89 11.74
C PRO A 71 -13.62 5.36 13.16
N HIS A 72 -14.68 6.17 13.26
CA HIS A 72 -15.27 6.55 14.54
C HIS A 72 -16.44 5.60 14.82
N LEU A 73 -16.50 5.09 16.06
CA LEU A 73 -17.62 4.28 16.55
C LEU A 73 -18.88 5.12 16.74
#